data_AF-A0A0B1SUQ8-F1
#
_entry.id   AF-A0A0B1SUQ8-F1
#
_cell.length_a   1.000
_cell.length_b   1.000
_cell.length_c   1.000
_cell.angle_alpha   90.00
_cell.angle_beta   90.00
_cell.angle_gamma   90.00
#
_symmetry.space_group_name_H-M   'P 1'
#
loop_
_entity.id
_entity.type
_entity.pdbx_description
1 polymer ?
#
loop_
_entity_poly.entity_id
_entity_poly.type
_entity_poly.pdbx_seq_one_letter_code
_entity_poly.pdbx_strand_id
1 'polypeptide(L)'
;LRARSFSKHTFSAEVLDKKGHSFEVDIWAIGCILYTLLFGRPPFETKSLKETYSRIKMNQYRLPSTASQTAAHLIQNLLAADPAKRPTVKQVILLLKFCALRVLSCASI
;
A
#
# COMPACT_ATOMS: atom_id res chain seq x y z
N LEU A 1 -2.38 19.00 12.22
CA LEU A 1 -1.76 18.35 13.41
C LEU A 1 -1.98 16.82 13.44
N ARG A 2 -1.65 16.06 12.38
CA ARG A 2 -1.66 14.59 12.45
C ARG A 2 -0.65 13.89 11.53
N ALA A 3 0.49 14.55 11.28
CA ALA A 3 1.62 13.95 10.56
C ALA A 3 2.52 13.09 11.46
N ARG A 4 2.37 13.15 12.79
CA ARG A 4 3.27 12.47 13.76
C ARG A 4 2.96 11.00 14.01
N SER A 5 1.89 10.43 13.47
CA SER A 5 1.52 9.02 13.72
C SER A 5 1.94 8.03 12.63
N PHE A 6 2.41 8.52 11.46
CA PHE A 6 2.83 7.65 10.35
C PHE A 6 4.23 7.04 10.51
N SER A 7 5.05 7.58 11.42
CA SER A 7 6.45 7.13 11.58
C SER A 7 6.63 5.80 12.32
N LYS A 8 5.56 5.17 12.86
CA LYS A 8 5.71 3.97 13.72
C LYS A 8 5.34 2.63 13.07
N HIS A 9 4.88 2.60 11.81
CA HIS A 9 4.26 1.39 11.24
C HIS A 9 4.73 0.96 9.84
N THR A 10 5.77 1.56 9.27
CA THR A 10 6.34 1.16 7.98
C THR A 10 7.50 0.20 8.16
N PHE A 11 7.22 -1.05 8.51
CA PHE A 11 8.22 -2.12 8.41
C PHE A 11 7.65 -3.23 7.53
N SER A 12 8.03 -3.22 6.25
CA SER A 12 7.87 -4.38 5.38
C SER A 12 8.58 -5.59 6.01
N ALA A 13 8.09 -6.80 5.76
CA ALA A 13 8.61 -8.03 6.38
C ALA A 13 10.13 -8.21 6.17
N GLU A 14 10.70 -7.63 5.11
CA GLU A 14 12.12 -7.66 4.76
C GLU A 14 13.00 -6.70 5.57
N VAL A 15 12.45 -5.61 6.11
CA VAL A 15 13.22 -4.64 6.92
C VAL A 15 13.61 -5.23 8.29
N LEU A 16 12.89 -6.26 8.72
CA LEU A 16 13.24 -7.03 9.91
C LEU A 16 14.47 -7.94 9.69
N ASP A 17 14.91 -8.13 8.44
CA ASP A 17 15.93 -9.12 8.05
C ASP A 17 17.27 -8.49 7.59
N LYS A 18 17.50 -7.20 7.88
CA LYS A 18 18.79 -6.49 7.67
C LYS A 18 19.35 -6.50 6.24
N LYS A 19 18.51 -6.50 5.20
CA LYS A 19 18.95 -6.19 3.82
C LYS A 19 18.64 -4.73 3.50
N GLY A 20 19.68 -4.00 3.08
CA GLY A 20 19.68 -2.54 2.92
C GLY A 20 18.55 -2.03 2.02
N HIS A 21 18.12 -0.80 2.29
CA HIS A 21 17.07 -0.03 1.60
C HIS A 21 16.76 -0.54 0.19
N SER A 22 15.78 -1.44 0.12
CA SER A 22 15.36 -2.09 -1.11
C SER A 22 14.13 -1.33 -1.62
N PHE A 23 14.18 -0.82 -2.86
CA PHE A 23 13.11 -0.04 -3.52
C PHE A 23 11.72 -0.70 -3.41
N GLU A 24 11.70 -2.02 -3.24
CA GLU A 24 10.55 -2.87 -3.03
C GLU A 24 9.76 -2.47 -1.77
N VAL A 25 10.42 -2.02 -0.71
CA VAL A 25 9.79 -1.52 0.52
C VAL A 25 8.99 -0.26 0.23
N ASP A 26 9.55 0.66 -0.57
CA ASP A 26 8.88 1.90 -0.96
C ASP A 26 7.67 1.61 -1.83
N ILE A 27 7.77 0.65 -2.75
CA ILE A 27 6.65 0.21 -3.59
C ILE A 27 5.49 -0.34 -2.74
N TRP A 28 5.79 -1.13 -1.71
CA TRP A 28 4.78 -1.63 -0.78
C TRP A 28 4.15 -0.49 0.04
N ALA A 29 4.95 0.46 0.51
CA ALA A 29 4.46 1.64 1.23
C ALA A 29 3.52 2.49 0.34
N ILE A 30 3.87 2.67 -0.94
CA ILE A 30 3.01 3.32 -1.93
C ILE A 30 1.69 2.56 -2.09
N GLY A 31 1.73 1.22 -2.14
CA GLY A 31 0.51 0.39 -2.16
C GLY A 31 -0.40 0.64 -0.97
N CYS A 32 0.16 0.74 0.24
CA CYS A 32 -0.61 1.05 1.46
C CYS A 32 -1.21 2.45 1.43
N ILE A 33 -0.46 3.46 0.96
CA ILE A 33 -0.95 4.83 0.81
C ILE A 33 -2.07 4.87 -0.23
N LEU A 34 -1.88 4.28 -1.41
CA LEU A 34 -2.86 4.27 -2.47
C LEU A 34 -4.15 3.55 -2.05
N TYR A 35 -4.04 2.40 -1.38
CA TYR A 35 -5.20 1.71 -0.80
C TYR A 35 -5.99 2.63 0.14
N THR A 36 -5.28 3.35 1.01
CA THR A 36 -5.90 4.28 1.97
C THR A 36 -6.58 5.46 1.26
N LEU A 37 -5.95 6.00 0.21
CA LEU A 37 -6.54 7.08 -0.59
C LEU A 37 -7.81 6.63 -1.33
N LEU A 38 -7.84 5.39 -1.82
CA LEU A 38 -8.99 4.87 -2.57
C LEU A 38 -10.14 4.40 -1.68
N PHE A 39 -9.84 3.85 -0.50
CA PHE A 39 -10.83 3.16 0.33
C PHE A 39 -11.00 3.76 1.73
N GLY A 40 -10.27 4.84 2.06
CA GLY A 40 -10.40 5.60 3.30
C GLY A 40 -9.84 4.93 4.56
N ARG A 41 -9.29 3.72 4.45
CA ARG A 41 -8.70 2.96 5.58
C ARG A 41 -7.45 2.21 5.15
N PRO A 42 -6.50 1.91 6.05
CA PRO A 42 -5.31 1.12 5.70
C PRO A 42 -5.65 -0.36 5.40
N PRO A 43 -4.88 -1.04 4.54
CA PRO A 43 -5.18 -2.42 4.12
C PRO A 43 -5.08 -3.45 5.26
N PHE A 44 -4.17 -3.23 6.21
CA PHE A 44 -3.86 -4.16 7.30
C PHE A 44 -4.29 -3.65 8.70
N GLU A 45 -5.14 -2.62 8.75
CA GLU A 45 -5.60 -2.05 10.01
C GLU A 45 -6.45 -3.05 10.81
N THR A 46 -6.14 -3.17 12.11
CA THR A 46 -6.87 -4.02 13.07
C THR A 46 -6.89 -3.33 14.44
N LYS A 47 -7.58 -3.93 15.41
CA LYS A 47 -7.68 -3.39 16.78
C LYS A 47 -6.38 -3.57 17.60
N SER A 48 -5.47 -4.44 17.18
CA SER A 48 -4.26 -4.78 17.92
C SER A 48 -3.05 -4.78 16.99
N LEU A 49 -1.95 -4.15 17.44
CA LEU A 49 -0.70 -4.14 16.68
C LEU A 49 -0.22 -5.56 16.34
N LYS A 50 -0.36 -6.51 17.28
CA LYS A 50 0.00 -7.91 17.06
C LYS A 50 -0.78 -8.54 15.90
N GLU A 51 -2.06 -8.23 15.79
CA GLU A 51 -2.91 -8.73 14.70
C GLU A 51 -2.57 -8.04 13.37
N THR A 52 -2.32 -6.73 13.38
CA THR A 52 -1.84 -6.01 12.19
C THR A 52 -0.53 -6.58 11.67
N TYR A 53 0.46 -6.85 12.53
CA TYR A 53 1.71 -7.50 12.12
C TYR A 53 1.48 -8.91 11.56
N SER A 54 0.55 -9.67 12.16
CA SER A 54 0.18 -11.00 11.65
C SER A 54 -0.39 -10.91 10.23
N ARG A 55 -1.30 -9.96 9.98
CA ARG A 55 -1.87 -9.73 8.65
C ARG A 55 -0.85 -9.26 7.63
N ILE A 56 0.08 -8.39 8.01
CA ILE A 56 1.19 -7.97 7.14
C ILE A 56 2.03 -9.19 6.74
N LYS A 57 2.43 -10.02 7.71
CA LYS A 57 3.22 -11.24 7.45
C LYS A 57 2.49 -12.24 6.54
N MET A 58 1.18 -12.38 6.71
CA MET A 58 0.37 -13.27 5.88
C MET A 58 -0.13 -12.61 4.58
N ASN A 59 0.23 -11.35 4.34
CA ASN A 59 -0.30 -10.50 3.26
C ASN A 59 -1.83 -10.52 3.15
N GLN A 60 -2.53 -10.46 4.29
CA GLN A 60 -3.98 -10.55 4.38
C GLN A 60 -4.65 -9.17 4.48
N TYR A 61 -5.26 -8.74 3.38
CA TYR A 61 -6.14 -7.58 3.30
C TYR A 61 -7.34 -7.90 2.41
N ARG A 62 -8.38 -7.06 2.42
CA ARG A 62 -9.60 -7.27 1.62
C ARG A 62 -9.86 -6.09 0.72
N LEU A 63 -10.04 -6.34 -0.57
CA LEU A 63 -10.52 -5.33 -1.50
C LEU A 63 -12.05 -5.16 -1.34
N PRO A 64 -12.56 -3.92 -1.21
CA PRO A 64 -13.99 -3.67 -1.25
C PRO A 64 -14.60 -4.08 -2.61
N SER A 65 -15.88 -4.48 -2.62
CA SER A 65 -16.61 -4.78 -3.87
C SER A 65 -16.75 -3.55 -4.79
N THR A 66 -16.59 -2.35 -4.25
CA THR A 66 -16.56 -1.09 -5.01
C THR A 66 -15.23 -0.83 -5.72
N ALA A 67 -14.20 -1.67 -5.49
CA ALA A 67 -12.93 -1.52 -6.17
C ALA A 67 -13.09 -1.85 -7.66
N SER A 68 -12.68 -0.92 -8.53
CA SER A 68 -12.59 -1.21 -9.96
C SER A 68 -11.54 -2.28 -10.22
N GLN A 69 -11.69 -3.04 -11.31
CA GLN A 69 -10.74 -4.10 -11.69
C GLN A 69 -9.30 -3.56 -11.81
N THR A 70 -9.14 -2.35 -12.37
CA THR A 70 -7.85 -1.68 -12.50
C THR A 70 -7.24 -1.35 -11.14
N ALA A 71 -8.03 -0.81 -10.20
CA ALA A 71 -7.56 -0.49 -8.86
C ALA A 71 -7.20 -1.77 -8.08
N ALA A 72 -8.05 -2.80 -8.15
CA ALA A 72 -7.78 -4.09 -7.54
C ALA A 72 -6.45 -4.69 -8.01
N HIS A 73 -6.24 -4.74 -9.33
CA HIS A 73 -5.03 -5.30 -9.92
C HIS A 73 -3.78 -4.48 -9.55
N LEU A 74 -3.87 -3.15 -9.58
CA LEU A 74 -2.79 -2.27 -9.17
C LEU A 74 -2.40 -2.49 -7.71
N ILE A 75 -3.37 -2.51 -6.80
CA ILE A 75 -3.14 -2.75 -5.37
C ILE A 75 -2.51 -4.12 -5.13
N GLN A 76 -3.00 -5.16 -5.80
CA GLN A 76 -2.44 -6.52 -5.68
C GLN A 76 -0.97 -6.60 -6.12
N ASN A 77 -0.59 -5.89 -7.18
CA ASN A 77 0.79 -5.85 -7.63
C ASN A 77 1.70 -5.04 -6.69
N LEU A 78 1.22 -3.91 -6.15
CA LEU A 78 1.99 -3.10 -5.20
C LEU A 78 2.17 -3.79 -3.84
N LEU A 79 1.13 -4.47 -3.37
CA LEU A 79 1.11 -5.21 -2.11
C LEU A 79 1.46 -6.70 -2.31
N ALA A 80 2.25 -7.05 -3.33
CA ALA A 80 2.70 -8.42 -3.51
C ALA A 80 3.58 -8.86 -2.33
N ALA A 81 3.30 -10.06 -1.81
CA ALA A 81 4.05 -10.65 -0.70
C ALA A 81 5.52 -10.87 -1.07
N ASP A 82 5.76 -11.30 -2.31
CA ASP A 82 7.09 -11.45 -2.90
C ASP A 82 7.58 -10.09 -3.45
N PRO A 83 8.67 -9.52 -2.90
CA PRO A 83 9.24 -8.26 -3.36
C PRO A 83 9.62 -8.28 -4.85
N ALA A 84 10.08 -9.42 -5.38
CA ALA A 84 10.51 -9.54 -6.78
C ALA A 84 9.34 -9.47 -7.77
N LYS A 85 8.10 -9.67 -7.31
CA LYS A 85 6.88 -9.53 -8.11
C LYS A 85 6.33 -8.10 -8.10
N ARG A 86 6.90 -7.20 -7.29
CA ARG A 86 6.46 -5.81 -7.23
C ARG A 86 6.95 -5.07 -8.49
N PRO A 87 6.14 -4.17 -9.06
CA PRO A 87 6.53 -3.39 -10.23
C PRO A 87 7.63 -2.38 -9.90
N THR A 88 8.48 -2.08 -10.87
CA THR A 88 9.54 -1.07 -10.72
C THR A 88 8.96 0.32 -10.45
N VAL A 89 9.73 1.19 -9.80
CA VAL A 89 9.34 2.59 -9.51
C VAL A 89 8.88 3.33 -10.78
N LYS A 90 9.52 3.10 -11.93
CA LYS A 90 9.10 3.69 -13.22
C LYS A 90 7.69 3.26 -13.62
N GLN A 91 7.35 1.99 -13.44
CA GLN A 91 6.01 1.45 -13.71
C GLN A 91 5.00 2.02 -12.72
N VAL A 92 5.36 2.14 -11.43
CA VAL A 92 4.49 2.75 -10.41
C VAL A 92 4.18 4.20 -10.74
N ILE A 93 5.17 5.01 -11.13
CA ILE A 93 4.97 6.41 -11.54
C ILE A 93 4.04 6.49 -12.76
N LEU A 94 4.21 5.60 -13.74
CA LEU A 94 3.32 5.55 -14.91
C LEU A 94 1.88 5.22 -14.50
N LEU A 95 1.68 4.23 -13.62
CA LEU A 95 0.37 3.80 -13.13
C LEU A 95 -0.31 4.88 -12.27
N LEU A 96 0.46 5.58 -11.43
CA LEU A 96 -0.03 6.67 -10.60
C LEU A 96 -0.41 7.91 -11.41
N LYS A 97 0.26 8.20 -12.54
CA LYS A 97 -0.15 9.29 -13.44
C LYS A 97 -1.59 9.12 -13.94
N PHE A 98 -2.04 7.87 -14.14
CA PHE A 98 -3.43 7.58 -14.53
C PHE A 98 -4.43 7.65 -13.35
N CYS A 99 -3.99 7.34 -12.13
CA CYS A 99 -4.86 7.36 -10.93
C CYS A 99 -4.97 8.73 -10.25
N ALA A 100 -3.87 9.50 -10.16
CA ALA A 100 -3.83 10.79 -9.47
C ALA A 100 -4.74 11.86 -10.12
N LEU A 101 -4.94 11.76 -11.44
CA LEU A 101 -5.88 12.60 -12.18
C LEU A 101 -7.35 12.36 -11.78
N ARG A 102 -7.69 11.22 -11.16
CA ARG A 102 -9.06 10.92 -10.71
C ARG A 102 -9.28 11.14 -9.22
N VAL A 103 -8.24 10.97 -8.37
CA VAL A 103 -8.38 11.15 -6.91
C VAL A 103 -8.55 12.62 -6.52
N LEU A 104 -7.95 13.57 -7.25
CA LEU A 104 -8.15 15.00 -7.00
C LEU A 104 -9.48 15.55 -7.52
N SER A 105 -10.11 14.88 -8.50
CA SER A 105 -11.41 15.30 -9.04
C SER A 105 -12.59 14.97 -8.12
N CYS A 106 -12.46 13.98 -7.21
CA CYS A 106 -13.52 13.62 -6.28
C CYS A 106 -13.46 14.41 -4.95
N ALA A 107 -12.39 15.16 -4.69
CA ALA A 107 -12.24 15.98 -3.48
C ALA A 107 -12.81 17.41 -3.64
N SER A 108 -13.55 17.69 -4.71
CA SER A 108 -14.16 19.01 -5.00
C SER A 108 -15.68 18.97 -5.16
N ILE A 109 -16.36 18.05 -4.47
CA ILE A 109 -17.83 18.09 -4.30
C ILE A 109 -18.14 18.19 -2.81
#